data_AF-A0A655AK47-F1
#
_entry.id   AF-A0A655AK47-F1
#
_cell.length_a   1.000
_cell.length_b   1.000
_cell.length_c   1.000
_cell.angle_alpha   90.00
_cell.angle_beta   90.00
_cell.angle_gamma   90.00
#
_symmetry.space_group_name_H-M   'P 1'
#
loop_
_entity.id
_entity.type
_entity.pdbx_description
1 polymer ?
#
loop_
_entity_poly.entity_id
_entity_poly.type
_entity_poly.pdbx_seq_one_letter_code
_entity_poly.pdbx_strand_id
1 'polypeptide(L)' 'MRALLGFDAKLSQYTRGKAFVDHVVDRAGMKLFNTIWSGPETLPLPAEIENPQRWIDRVL' A
#
# COMPACT_ATOMS: atom_id res chain seq x y z
N MET A 1 24.01 -14.10 16.27
CA MET A 1 23.21 -14.10 15.02
C MET A 1 22.04 -13.11 15.17
N ARG A 2 22.11 -11.92 14.57
CA ARG A 2 21.08 -10.85 14.69
C ARG A 2 20.77 -10.13 13.36
N ALA A 3 21.30 -10.62 12.23
CA ALA A 3 21.23 -9.93 10.94
C ALA A 3 20.14 -10.46 9.98
N LEU A 4 19.55 -11.64 10.24
CA LEU A 4 18.59 -12.26 9.31
C LEU A 4 17.16 -11.70 9.45
N LEU A 5 16.74 -11.29 10.66
CA LEU A 5 15.36 -10.81 10.91
C LEU A 5 15.02 -9.48 10.22
N GLY A 6 16.01 -8.58 10.05
CA GLY A 6 15.77 -7.25 9.48
C GLY A 6 15.58 -7.25 7.95
N PHE A 7 16.13 -8.23 7.25
CA PHE A 7 16.04 -8.35 5.79
C PHE A 7 14.70 -8.96 5.36
N ASP A 8 14.22 -9.99 6.04
CA ASP A 8 12.92 -10.61 5.76
C ASP A 8 11.75 -9.64 5.99
N ALA A 9 11.81 -8.84 7.06
CA ALA A 9 10.82 -7.80 7.34
C ALA A 9 10.72 -6.77 6.20
N LYS A 10 11.87 -6.41 5.60
CA LYS A 10 11.94 -5.46 4.49
C LYS A 10 11.38 -6.05 3.19
N LEU A 11 11.69 -7.33 2.88
CA LEU A 11 11.16 -8.02 1.70
C LEU A 11 9.64 -8.25 1.77
N SER A 12 9.13 -8.60 2.95
CA SER A 12 7.69 -8.73 3.24
C SER A 12 6.97 -7.39 3.02
N GLN A 13 7.60 -6.27 3.36
CA GLN A 13 7.04 -4.94 3.15
C GLN A 13 6.93 -4.57 1.66
N TYR A 14 7.92 -4.93 0.83
CA TYR A 14 7.85 -4.72 -0.62
C TYR A 14 6.74 -5.57 -1.27
N THR A 15 6.59 -6.82 -0.84
CA THR A 15 5.56 -7.72 -1.40
C THR A 15 4.15 -7.22 -1.07
N ARG A 16 3.91 -6.81 0.18
CA ARG A 16 2.64 -6.22 0.61
C ARG A 16 2.35 -4.89 -0.07
N GLY A 17 3.36 -4.02 -0.19
CA GLY A 17 3.23 -2.75 -0.91
C GLY A 17 2.85 -2.94 -2.38
N LYS A 18 3.48 -3.89 -3.08
CA LYS A 18 3.12 -4.23 -4.45
C LYS A 18 1.67 -4.73 -4.55
N ALA A 19 1.25 -5.65 -3.68
CA ALA A 19 -0.12 -6.17 -3.69
C ALA A 19 -1.16 -5.07 -3.46
N PHE A 20 -0.88 -4.11 -2.59
CA PHE A 20 -1.71 -2.92 -2.40
C PHE A 20 -1.83 -2.10 -3.69
N VAL A 21 -0.70 -1.73 -4.31
CA VAL A 21 -0.70 -0.93 -5.54
C VAL A 21 -1.43 -1.66 -6.67
N ASP A 22 -1.13 -2.94 -6.88
CA ASP A 22 -1.77 -3.76 -7.91
C ASP A 22 -3.30 -3.78 -7.72
N HIS A 23 -3.78 -4.00 -6.49
CA HIS A 23 -5.22 -4.03 -6.20
C HIS A 23 -5.89 -2.67 -6.45
N VAL A 24 -5.31 -1.58 -5.98
CA VAL A 24 -5.91 -0.25 -6.12
C VAL A 24 -5.93 0.19 -7.58
N VAL A 25 -4.86 -0.06 -8.32
CA VAL A 25 -4.77 0.25 -9.74
C VAL A 25 -5.74 -0.60 -10.56
N ASP A 26 -5.92 -1.89 -10.23
CA ASP A 26 -6.90 -2.77 -10.88
C ASP A 26 -8.34 -2.27 -10.67
N ARG A 27 -8.67 -1.81 -9.45
CA ARG A 27 -10.03 -1.41 -9.09
C ARG A 27 -10.41 0.02 -9.50
N ALA A 28 -9.49 0.96 -9.39
CA ALA A 28 -9.76 2.39 -9.58
C ALA A 28 -9.01 3.00 -10.77
N GLY A 29 -8.04 2.29 -11.34
CA GLY A 29 -7.18 2.79 -12.40
C GLY A 29 -6.08 3.74 -11.89
N MET A 30 -5.05 3.89 -12.71
CA MET A 30 -3.87 4.70 -12.39
C MET A 30 -4.21 6.18 -12.13
N LYS A 31 -5.21 6.72 -12.84
CA LYS A 31 -5.61 8.13 -12.69
C LYS A 31 -6.11 8.44 -11.28
N LEU A 32 -7.00 7.62 -10.74
CA LEU A 32 -7.53 7.80 -9.39
C LEU A 32 -6.50 7.40 -8.33
N PHE A 33 -5.69 6.37 -8.59
CA PHE A 33 -4.60 5.99 -7.68
C PHE A 33 -3.62 7.15 -7.40
N ASN A 34 -3.36 8.03 -8.37
CA ASN A 34 -2.48 9.19 -8.20
C ASN A 34 -2.94 10.18 -7.10
N THR A 35 -4.17 10.06 -6.59
CA THR A 35 -4.63 10.78 -5.39
C THR A 35 -3.75 10.49 -4.17
N ILE A 36 -3.06 9.34 -4.11
CA ILE A 36 -2.09 9.00 -3.05
C ILE A 36 -0.98 10.05 -2.84
N TRP A 37 -0.73 10.90 -3.84
CA TRP A 37 0.28 11.96 -3.80
C TRP A 37 -0.29 13.35 -3.47
N SER A 38 -1.60 13.50 -3.23
CA SER A 38 -2.20 14.81 -2.98
C SER A 38 -1.92 15.36 -1.58
N GLY A 39 -1.56 14.49 -0.63
CA GLY A 39 -1.25 14.90 0.73
C GLY A 39 -1.00 13.73 1.67
N PRO A 40 -0.42 13.98 2.87
CA PRO A 40 -0.12 12.93 3.84
C PRO A 40 -1.37 12.14 4.29
N GLU A 41 -2.55 12.75 4.27
CA GLU A 41 -3.83 12.12 4.59
C GLU A 41 -4.24 11.05 3.58
N THR A 42 -3.72 11.10 2.36
CA THR A 42 -4.02 10.12 1.30
C THR A 42 -3.04 8.96 1.26
N LEU A 43 -2.02 8.97 2.11
CA LEU A 43 -1.12 7.82 2.23
C LEU A 43 -1.85 6.62 2.86
N PRO A 44 -1.50 5.39 2.47
CA PRO A 44 -2.08 4.19 3.04
C PRO A 44 -1.59 3.97 4.46
N LEU A 45 -2.54 3.65 5.33
CA LEU A 45 -2.28 3.18 6.69
C LEU A 45 -1.84 1.71 6.65
N PRO A 46 -1.10 1.22 7.67
CA PRO A 46 -0.67 -0.17 7.71
C PRO A 46 -1.80 -1.19 7.54
N ALA A 47 -2.96 -0.95 8.15
CA ALA A 47 -4.13 -1.82 8.04
C ALA A 47 -4.79 -1.80 6.65
N GLU A 48 -4.53 -0.76 5.85
CA GLU A 48 -5.03 -0.62 4.49
C GLU A 48 -4.09 -1.28 3.49
N ILE A 49 -2.80 -1.35 3.77
CA ILE A 49 -1.86 -2.16 2.97
C ILE A 49 -2.29 -3.64 3.00
N GLU A 50 -2.82 -4.11 4.12
CA GLU A 50 -3.37 -5.48 4.25
C GLU A 50 -4.79 -5.62 3.70
N ASN A 51 -5.53 -4.52 3.57
CA ASN A 51 -6.89 -4.51 3.04
C ASN A 51 -7.11 -3.28 2.14
N PRO A 52 -6.64 -3.33 0.88
CA PRO A 52 -6.54 -2.13 0.02
C PRO A 52 -7.88 -1.46 -0.29
N GLN A 53 -8.99 -2.21 -0.24
CA GLN A 53 -10.34 -1.67 -0.39
C GLN A 53 -10.63 -0.57 0.63
N ARG A 54 -10.11 -0.67 1.86
CA ARG A 54 -10.31 0.35 2.89
C ARG A 54 -9.70 1.70 2.55
N TRP A 55 -8.59 1.70 1.81
CA TRP A 55 -7.99 2.93 1.31
C TRP A 55 -8.87 3.55 0.23
N ILE A 56 -9.36 2.72 -0.70
CA ILE A 56 -10.29 3.16 -1.75
C ILE A 56 -11.51 3.81 -1.11
N ASP A 57 -12.18 3.13 -0.18
CA ASP A 57 -13.40 3.63 0.47
C ASP A 57 -13.19 4.95 1.24
N ARG A 58 -11.97 5.21 1.70
CA ARG A 58 -11.63 6.41 2.47
C ARG A 58 -11.18 7.58 1.59
N VAL A 59 -10.49 7.30 0.50
CA VAL A 59 -9.74 8.30 -0.27
C VAL A 59 -10.36 8.59 -1.65
N LEU A 60 -11.02 7.60 -2.27
CA LEU A 60 -11.57 7.68 -3.63
C LEU A 60 -13.10 7.74 -3.61
#